data_AF-A0A0S3KDL0-F1
#
_entry.id   AF-A0A0S3KDL0-F1
#
_cell.length_a   1.000
_cell.length_b   1.000
_cell.length_c   1.000
_cell.angle_alpha   90.00
_cell.angle_beta   90.00
_cell.angle_gamma   90.00
#
_symmetry.space_group_name_H-M   'P 1'
#
loop_
_entity.id
_entity.type
_entity.pdbx_description
1 polymer ?
#
loop_
_entity_poly.entity_id
_entity_poly.type
_entity_poly.pdbx_seq_one_letter_code
_entity_poly.pdbx_strand_id
1 'polypeptide(L)'
;MKNVEKMIQWMTDRKEKVTYSMNARLGPNSYDCSSAVYFALINGGFLTSGMMGNTDTLFLHLENADWTQIQADETGNYPAKKGDIFIWGNRGASGGAAGHTGIFVDDQDRIIHCNYGYNSITINDHDTIWRVNGCPVITIYRYKKSESNQPKPQPNKPIPQPESQKQSSNLISMTGTFHPDRKLAVSRDTDPDDHTSPALDYYLSGMAINYDHYIHSNGYVWISYISHGGARRYVAVGPDDGRTDTTWGTGFFN
;
A
#
# COMPACT_ATOMS: atom_id res chain seq x y z
N MET A 1 -19.14 -8.24 -8.22
CA MET A 1 -18.70 -7.50 -9.41
C MET A 1 -18.05 -6.21 -8.94
N LYS A 2 -16.85 -5.90 -9.43
CA LYS A 2 -16.09 -4.69 -9.10
C LYS A 2 -16.89 -3.44 -9.49
N ASN A 3 -17.08 -2.49 -8.56
CA ASN A 3 -17.99 -1.35 -8.72
C ASN A 3 -17.48 -0.10 -7.98
N VAL A 4 -17.08 0.92 -8.76
CA VAL A 4 -16.58 2.21 -8.26
C VAL A 4 -17.64 2.98 -7.47
N GLU A 5 -18.91 2.93 -7.89
CA GLU A 5 -19.98 3.64 -7.19
C GLU A 5 -20.22 3.08 -5.80
N LYS A 6 -20.17 1.76 -5.62
CA LYS A 6 -20.27 1.13 -4.29
C LYS A 6 -19.09 1.51 -3.39
N MET A 7 -17.89 1.55 -3.95
CA MET A 7 -16.68 1.98 -3.24
C MET A 7 -16.83 3.42 -2.72
N ILE A 8 -17.25 4.35 -3.58
CA ILE A 8 -17.47 5.75 -3.19
C ILE A 8 -18.64 5.87 -2.21
N GLN A 9 -19.75 5.14 -2.45
CA GLN A 9 -20.92 5.15 -1.58
C GLN A 9 -20.57 4.73 -0.14
N TRP A 10 -19.70 3.72 0.04
CA TRP A 10 -19.27 3.30 1.37
C TRP A 10 -18.63 4.44 2.17
N MET A 11 -17.80 5.27 1.51
CA MET A 11 -17.19 6.46 2.10
C MET A 11 -18.24 7.54 2.36
N THR A 12 -19.11 7.81 1.37
CA THR A 12 -20.16 8.84 1.47
C THR A 12 -21.15 8.54 2.60
N ASP A 13 -21.53 7.28 2.80
CA ASP A 13 -22.44 6.86 3.89
C ASP A 13 -21.91 7.21 5.28
N ARG A 14 -20.58 7.30 5.42
CA ARG A 14 -19.84 7.56 6.66
C ARG A 14 -19.31 8.99 6.77
N LYS A 15 -19.47 9.81 5.72
CA LYS A 15 -19.06 11.23 5.73
C LYS A 15 -19.67 11.92 6.95
N GLU A 16 -18.84 12.57 7.76
CA GLU A 16 -19.23 13.31 8.97
C GLU A 16 -19.92 12.48 10.06
N LYS A 17 -19.83 11.14 10.02
CA LYS A 17 -20.46 10.22 11.00
C LYS A 17 -19.46 9.35 11.76
N VAL A 18 -18.18 9.46 11.43
CA VAL A 18 -17.09 8.66 12.00
C VAL A 18 -15.91 9.58 12.32
N THR A 19 -15.02 9.16 13.20
CA THR A 19 -13.82 9.94 13.55
C THR A 19 -12.56 9.37 12.91
N TYR A 20 -11.49 10.18 12.89
CA TYR A 20 -10.17 9.71 12.47
C TYR A 20 -9.45 9.05 13.65
N SER A 21 -8.90 7.85 13.45
CA SER A 21 -8.05 7.18 14.44
C SER A 21 -7.09 6.19 13.80
N MET A 22 -5.79 6.35 14.03
CA MET A 22 -4.78 5.34 13.68
C MET A 22 -4.79 4.14 14.64
N ASN A 23 -5.31 4.30 15.87
CA ASN A 23 -5.38 3.23 16.86
C ASN A 23 -6.65 2.39 16.69
N ALA A 24 -7.80 3.05 16.56
CA ALA A 24 -9.11 2.42 16.37
C ALA A 24 -9.54 2.53 14.91
N ARG A 25 -8.77 1.94 14.00
CA ARG A 25 -8.90 2.15 12.55
C ARG A 25 -9.88 1.19 11.84
N LEU A 26 -10.43 0.20 12.54
CA LEU A 26 -11.21 -0.88 11.93
C LEU A 26 -12.73 -0.73 12.08
N GLY A 27 -13.20 0.46 12.43
CA GLY A 27 -14.61 0.75 12.65
C GLY A 27 -15.15 0.25 14.00
N PRO A 28 -16.48 0.37 14.20
CA PRO A 28 -17.42 1.02 13.28
C PRO A 28 -17.36 2.55 13.35
N ASN A 29 -16.86 3.10 14.47
CA ASN A 29 -16.96 4.53 14.79
C ASN A 29 -15.78 5.36 14.30
N SER A 30 -14.66 4.72 13.95
CA SER A 30 -13.45 5.41 13.53
C SER A 30 -12.63 4.59 12.54
N TYR A 31 -11.89 5.32 11.71
CA TYR A 31 -11.02 4.78 10.67
C TYR A 31 -9.78 5.68 10.56
N ASP A 32 -8.70 5.19 9.97
CA ASP A 32 -7.67 6.05 9.41
C ASP A 32 -7.83 6.17 7.88
N CYS A 33 -6.92 6.91 7.24
CA CYS A 33 -6.97 7.16 5.81
C CYS A 33 -6.97 5.88 4.98
N SER A 34 -6.05 4.95 5.27
CA SER A 34 -5.90 3.71 4.51
C SER A 34 -6.99 2.70 4.82
N SER A 35 -7.33 2.46 6.08
CA SER A 35 -8.40 1.52 6.46
C SER A 35 -9.74 1.92 5.85
N ALA A 36 -10.07 3.22 5.81
CA ALA A 36 -11.27 3.70 5.11
C ALA A 36 -11.24 3.34 3.62
N VAL A 37 -10.11 3.52 2.95
CA VAL A 37 -9.93 3.11 1.54
C VAL A 37 -10.00 1.59 1.37
N TYR A 38 -9.41 0.78 2.27
CA TYR A 38 -9.51 -0.68 2.23
C TYR A 38 -10.96 -1.15 2.34
N PHE A 39 -11.73 -0.65 3.32
CA PHE A 39 -13.14 -1.02 3.45
C PHE A 39 -13.97 -0.55 2.25
N ALA A 40 -13.67 0.62 1.69
CA ALA A 40 -14.31 1.10 0.47
C ALA A 40 -14.02 0.17 -0.72
N LEU A 41 -12.76 -0.22 -0.92
CA LEU A 41 -12.33 -1.13 -1.97
C LEU A 41 -12.98 -2.53 -1.82
N ILE A 42 -13.08 -3.04 -0.59
CA ILE A 42 -13.77 -4.29 -0.27
C ILE A 42 -15.26 -4.18 -0.59
N ASN A 43 -15.91 -3.07 -0.21
CA ASN A 43 -17.32 -2.84 -0.52
C ASN A 43 -17.59 -2.70 -2.04
N GLY A 44 -16.64 -2.10 -2.75
CA GLY A 44 -16.60 -2.06 -4.21
C GLY A 44 -16.27 -3.41 -4.86
N GLY A 45 -15.85 -4.43 -4.09
CA GLY A 45 -15.48 -5.75 -4.57
C GLY A 45 -14.13 -5.78 -5.31
N PHE A 46 -13.27 -4.79 -5.10
CA PHE A 46 -11.91 -4.71 -5.65
C PHE A 46 -10.90 -5.52 -4.85
N LEU A 47 -11.08 -5.59 -3.53
CA LEU A 47 -10.27 -6.40 -2.62
C LEU A 47 -11.14 -7.48 -1.95
N THR A 48 -10.51 -8.56 -1.52
CA THR A 48 -11.18 -9.66 -0.82
C THR A 48 -11.62 -9.24 0.58
N SER A 49 -12.73 -9.80 1.06
CA SER A 49 -13.19 -9.53 2.43
C SER A 49 -12.13 -9.95 3.45
N GLY A 50 -11.88 -9.08 4.44
CA GLY A 50 -10.88 -9.32 5.48
C GLY A 50 -9.46 -8.87 5.12
N MET A 51 -9.18 -8.52 3.86
CA MET A 51 -7.90 -7.91 3.49
C MET A 51 -7.77 -6.54 4.17
N MET A 52 -6.62 -6.26 4.75
CA MET A 52 -6.35 -4.97 5.35
C MET A 52 -4.92 -4.56 5.01
N GLY A 53 -4.49 -3.43 5.54
CA GLY A 53 -3.14 -2.97 5.37
C GLY A 53 -3.03 -1.53 5.82
N ASN A 54 -1.98 -0.87 5.38
CA ASN A 54 -1.73 0.54 5.62
C ASN A 54 -1.56 1.26 4.29
N THR A 55 -1.21 2.54 4.34
CA THR A 55 -0.99 3.35 3.13
C THR A 55 0.17 2.84 2.28
N ASP A 56 1.17 2.19 2.88
CA ASP A 56 2.35 1.65 2.20
C ASP A 56 2.06 0.32 1.47
N THR A 57 1.29 -0.56 2.09
CA THR A 57 0.88 -1.81 1.44
C THR A 57 -0.16 -1.60 0.36
N LEU A 58 -0.90 -0.48 0.44
CA LEU A 58 -1.95 -0.16 -0.52
C LEU A 58 -1.40 -0.09 -1.95
N PHE A 59 -0.16 0.35 -2.13
CA PHE A 59 0.51 0.33 -3.41
C PHE A 59 0.50 -1.07 -4.04
N LEU A 60 1.01 -2.07 -3.31
CA LEU A 60 1.05 -3.46 -3.76
C LEU A 60 -0.35 -4.07 -3.91
N HIS A 61 -1.23 -3.83 -2.94
CA HIS A 61 -2.56 -4.44 -2.94
C HIS A 61 -3.41 -3.93 -4.12
N LEU A 62 -3.24 -2.68 -4.53
CA LEU A 62 -3.87 -2.14 -5.75
C LEU A 62 -3.29 -2.80 -7.00
N GLU A 63 -1.97 -2.93 -7.10
CA GLU A 63 -1.29 -3.56 -8.23
C GLU A 63 -1.73 -5.02 -8.43
N ASN A 64 -1.82 -5.77 -7.34
CA ASN A 64 -2.33 -7.14 -7.34
C ASN A 64 -3.83 -7.24 -7.66
N ALA A 65 -4.58 -6.14 -7.59
CA ALA A 65 -6.02 -6.07 -7.83
C ALA A 65 -6.40 -5.49 -9.20
N ASP A 66 -5.47 -5.49 -10.17
CA ASP A 66 -5.59 -4.95 -11.53
C ASP A 66 -5.71 -3.42 -11.62
N TRP A 67 -5.23 -2.69 -10.60
CA TRP A 67 -5.08 -1.25 -10.69
C TRP A 67 -3.72 -0.89 -11.26
N THR A 68 -3.68 0.17 -12.05
CA THR A 68 -2.43 0.64 -12.64
C THR A 68 -2.13 2.07 -12.25
N GLN A 69 -0.87 2.31 -11.93
CA GLN A 69 -0.36 3.64 -11.69
C GLN A 69 -0.53 4.50 -12.96
N ILE A 70 -1.12 5.68 -12.77
CA ILE A 70 -1.25 6.72 -13.79
C ILE A 70 0.01 7.57 -13.73
N GLN A 71 0.52 7.93 -14.90
CA GLN A 71 1.64 8.86 -15.03
C GLN A 71 1.12 10.29 -15.06
N ALA A 72 1.89 11.21 -14.50
CA ALA A 72 1.66 12.63 -14.70
C ALA A 72 1.85 12.98 -16.19
N ASP A 73 1.14 14.01 -16.64
CA ASP A 73 1.38 14.61 -17.95
C ASP A 73 2.68 15.45 -17.95
N GLU A 74 3.00 16.05 -19.10
CA GLU A 74 4.21 16.85 -19.30
C GLU A 74 4.31 18.05 -18.35
N THR A 75 3.20 18.48 -17.76
CA THR A 75 3.14 19.60 -16.80
C THR A 75 3.27 19.14 -15.35
N GLY A 76 3.38 17.83 -15.12
CA GLY A 76 3.37 17.23 -13.78
C GLY A 76 1.97 17.08 -13.20
N ASN A 77 0.92 17.36 -13.98
CA ASN A 77 -0.45 17.20 -13.54
C ASN A 77 -0.93 15.75 -13.77
N TYR A 78 -1.73 15.23 -12.86
CA TYR A 78 -2.35 13.92 -13.03
C TYR A 78 -3.77 14.12 -13.56
N PRO A 79 -4.17 13.50 -14.68
CA PRO A 79 -5.53 13.61 -15.19
C PRO A 79 -6.48 12.73 -14.38
N ALA A 80 -6.74 13.11 -13.12
CA ALA A 80 -7.54 12.35 -12.17
C ALA A 80 -8.96 12.10 -12.70
N LYS A 81 -9.48 10.92 -12.35
CA LYS A 81 -10.83 10.48 -12.71
C LYS A 81 -11.58 10.00 -11.50
N LYS A 82 -12.91 10.11 -11.56
CA LYS A 82 -13.78 9.50 -10.56
C LYS A 82 -13.43 8.03 -10.33
N GLY A 83 -13.17 7.69 -9.07
CA GLY A 83 -12.82 6.35 -8.63
C GLY A 83 -11.32 6.05 -8.58
N ASP A 84 -10.47 6.95 -9.06
CA ASP A 84 -9.03 6.81 -8.86
C ASP A 84 -8.68 6.87 -7.38
N ILE A 85 -7.65 6.13 -6.99
CA ILE A 85 -7.10 6.13 -5.64
C ILE A 85 -5.80 6.93 -5.66
N PHE A 86 -5.69 7.97 -4.83
CA PHE A 86 -4.42 8.64 -4.62
C PHE A 86 -3.72 8.06 -3.40
N ILE A 87 -2.39 8.01 -3.46
CA ILE A 87 -1.53 7.73 -2.32
C ILE A 87 -0.51 8.86 -2.23
N TRP A 88 -0.52 9.56 -1.10
CA TRP A 88 0.50 10.52 -0.71
C TRP A 88 1.52 9.83 0.19
N GLY A 89 2.79 9.96 -0.16
CA GLY A 89 3.90 9.32 0.53
C GLY A 89 4.77 8.49 -0.41
N ASN A 90 5.91 8.06 0.11
CA ASN A 90 6.84 7.21 -0.63
C ASN A 90 6.54 5.74 -0.31
N ARG A 91 6.45 4.88 -1.33
CA ARG A 91 6.42 3.42 -1.12
C ARG A 91 7.61 3.01 -0.25
N GLY A 92 7.38 2.15 0.73
CA GLY A 92 8.33 1.76 1.76
C GLY A 92 8.46 2.69 2.97
N ALA A 93 7.81 3.86 2.96
CA ALA A 93 7.82 4.79 4.10
C ALA A 93 6.50 5.53 4.32
N SER A 94 5.41 5.04 3.75
CA SER A 94 4.08 5.64 3.90
C SER A 94 3.30 5.10 5.10
N GLY A 95 3.95 4.31 5.97
CA GLY A 95 3.34 3.72 7.17
C GLY A 95 3.03 4.74 8.27
N GLY A 96 1.88 4.58 8.93
CA GLY A 96 1.41 5.46 10.00
C GLY A 96 1.14 6.88 9.50
N ALA A 97 1.61 7.88 10.26
CA ALA A 97 1.44 9.30 9.92
C ALA A 97 2.27 9.78 8.70
N ALA A 98 3.12 8.93 8.13
CA ALA A 98 4.01 9.30 7.02
C ALA A 98 3.37 9.17 5.64
N GLY A 99 2.14 8.66 5.56
CA GLY A 99 1.37 8.57 4.32
C GLY A 99 -0.08 8.99 4.50
N HIS A 100 -0.74 9.28 3.39
CA HIS A 100 -2.17 9.58 3.35
C HIS A 100 -2.79 9.06 2.04
N THR A 101 -4.07 8.74 2.04
CA THR A 101 -4.75 8.19 0.86
C THR A 101 -6.24 8.50 0.86
N GLY A 102 -6.88 8.35 -0.29
CA GLY A 102 -8.29 8.58 -0.51
C GLY A 102 -8.69 8.32 -1.95
N ILE A 103 -9.92 8.70 -2.29
CA ILE A 103 -10.57 8.37 -3.56
C ILE A 103 -11.02 9.67 -4.25
N PHE A 104 -10.72 9.84 -5.53
CA PHE A 104 -11.32 10.91 -6.32
C PHE A 104 -12.82 10.64 -6.55
N VAL A 105 -13.68 11.61 -6.25
CA VAL A 105 -15.14 11.47 -6.39
C VAL A 105 -15.68 12.02 -7.71
N ASP A 106 -14.85 12.73 -8.47
CA ASP A 106 -15.14 13.27 -9.79
C ASP A 106 -13.87 13.46 -10.62
N ASP A 107 -14.03 14.06 -11.79
CA ASP A 107 -12.97 14.41 -12.74
C ASP A 107 -12.51 15.87 -12.54
N GLN A 108 -12.80 16.49 -11.38
CA GLN A 108 -12.50 17.89 -11.04
C GLN A 108 -11.73 17.99 -9.71
N ASP A 109 -10.85 17.01 -9.45
CA ASP A 109 -9.94 17.00 -8.29
C ASP A 109 -10.59 17.02 -6.91
N ARG A 110 -11.87 16.65 -6.78
CA ARG A 110 -12.43 16.45 -5.43
C ARG A 110 -12.13 15.04 -4.95
N ILE A 111 -11.69 14.95 -3.70
CA ILE A 111 -11.36 13.70 -3.02
C ILE A 111 -12.27 13.44 -1.84
N ILE A 112 -12.59 12.17 -1.59
CA ILE A 112 -13.17 11.69 -0.33
C ILE A 112 -12.14 10.85 0.42
N HIS A 113 -11.89 11.20 1.68
CA HIS A 113 -10.85 10.58 2.48
C HIS A 113 -11.13 10.73 3.98
N CYS A 114 -10.75 9.73 4.78
CA CYS A 114 -10.72 9.87 6.24
C CYS A 114 -9.44 10.59 6.65
N ASN A 115 -9.55 11.70 7.37
CA ASN A 115 -8.38 12.52 7.68
C ASN A 115 -8.41 13.14 9.07
N TYR A 116 -7.20 13.36 9.58
CA TYR A 116 -6.96 13.93 10.90
C TYR A 116 -7.47 15.38 11.00
N GLY A 117 -7.23 16.21 9.98
CA GLY A 117 -7.53 17.65 10.02
C GLY A 117 -9.01 17.98 10.25
N TYR A 118 -9.91 17.19 9.68
CA TYR A 118 -11.35 17.33 9.88
C TYR A 118 -11.93 16.30 10.85
N ASN A 119 -11.07 15.44 11.44
CA ASN A 119 -11.44 14.33 12.33
C ASN A 119 -12.64 13.50 11.83
N SER A 120 -12.68 13.21 10.52
CA SER A 120 -13.79 12.52 9.87
C SER A 120 -13.43 12.07 8.46
N ILE A 121 -14.32 11.31 7.82
CA ILE A 121 -14.41 11.26 6.35
C ILE A 121 -15.04 12.56 5.85
N THR A 122 -14.36 13.26 4.95
CA THR A 122 -14.81 14.51 4.31
C THR A 122 -14.56 14.49 2.81
N ILE A 123 -15.24 15.38 2.09
CA ILE A 123 -14.95 15.68 0.68
C ILE A 123 -14.24 17.03 0.63
N ASN A 124 -13.08 17.07 0.00
CA ASN A 124 -12.27 18.28 -0.11
C ASN A 124 -11.67 18.40 -1.52
N ASP A 125 -11.26 19.61 -1.87
CA ASP A 125 -10.41 19.87 -3.04
C ASP A 125 -9.02 19.26 -2.81
N HIS A 126 -8.57 18.40 -3.73
CA HIS A 126 -7.32 17.65 -3.61
C HIS A 126 -6.13 18.58 -3.46
N ASP A 127 -5.97 19.55 -4.37
CA ASP A 127 -4.80 20.41 -4.42
C ASP A 127 -4.67 21.31 -3.20
N THR A 128 -5.80 21.74 -2.65
CA THR A 128 -5.84 22.47 -1.39
C THR A 128 -5.36 21.61 -0.24
N ILE A 129 -5.87 20.38 -0.10
CA ILE A 129 -5.43 19.49 0.99
C ILE A 129 -3.97 19.04 0.78
N TRP A 130 -3.56 18.76 -0.44
CA TRP A 130 -2.20 18.37 -0.80
C TRP A 130 -1.18 19.46 -0.42
N ARG A 131 -1.49 20.73 -0.75
CA ARG A 131 -0.65 21.88 -0.42
C ARG A 131 -0.50 22.10 1.09
N VAL A 132 -1.58 22.00 1.86
CA VAL A 132 -1.49 22.18 3.33
C VAL A 132 -0.76 21.03 4.03
N ASN A 133 -0.64 19.87 3.37
CA ASN A 133 0.16 18.74 3.85
C ASN A 133 1.63 18.79 3.36
N GLY A 134 2.07 19.92 2.80
CA GLY A 134 3.46 20.13 2.40
C GLY A 134 3.81 19.52 1.04
N CYS A 135 2.82 19.35 0.16
CA CYS A 135 2.99 18.81 -1.19
C CYS A 135 3.73 17.45 -1.20
N PRO A 136 3.24 16.44 -0.46
CA PRO A 136 3.89 15.13 -0.42
C PRO A 136 3.95 14.49 -1.81
N VAL A 137 4.91 13.58 -2.01
CA VAL A 137 4.97 12.75 -3.24
C VAL A 137 3.62 12.08 -3.44
N ILE A 138 3.09 12.12 -4.67
CA ILE A 138 1.79 11.55 -5.03
C ILE A 138 1.96 10.43 -6.04
N THR A 139 1.18 9.36 -5.85
CA THR A 139 0.94 8.31 -6.82
C THR A 139 -0.56 8.14 -7.00
N ILE A 140 -1.05 8.03 -8.24
CA ILE A 140 -2.47 7.81 -8.52
C ILE A 140 -2.66 6.46 -9.20
N TYR A 141 -3.61 5.67 -8.73
CA TYR A 141 -4.00 4.38 -9.30
C TYR A 141 -5.38 4.46 -9.93
N ARG A 142 -5.50 3.91 -11.13
CA ARG A 142 -6.77 3.74 -11.85
C ARG A 142 -7.07 2.28 -12.09
N TYR A 143 -8.31 1.89 -11.81
CA TYR A 143 -8.76 0.55 -12.11
C TYR A 143 -8.95 0.35 -13.62
N LYS A 144 -8.31 -0.69 -14.18
CA LYS A 144 -8.58 -1.08 -15.57
C LYS A 144 -9.93 -1.78 -15.64
N LYS A 145 -10.94 -1.09 -16.17
CA LYS A 145 -12.19 -1.74 -16.56
C LYS A 145 -11.87 -2.68 -17.72
N SER A 146 -11.76 -3.97 -17.46
CA SER A 146 -11.83 -4.96 -18.51
C SER A 146 -13.22 -4.83 -19.14
N GLU A 147 -13.27 -4.38 -20.40
CA GLU A 147 -14.48 -4.52 -21.19
C GLU A 147 -14.80 -6.01 -21.24
N SER A 148 -16.02 -6.34 -20.83
CA SER A 148 -16.52 -7.71 -20.82
C SER A 148 -16.58 -8.25 -22.25
N ASN A 149 -15.53 -8.93 -22.69
CA ASN A 149 -15.63 -9.94 -23.72
C ASN A 149 -15.70 -11.30 -23.05
N GLN A 150 -16.81 -11.99 -23.26
CA GLN A 150 -17.00 -13.39 -22.88
C GLN A 150 -15.86 -14.28 -23.44
N PRO A 151 -15.52 -15.37 -22.75
CA PRO A 151 -14.25 -16.06 -22.95
C PRO A 151 -14.25 -16.85 -24.26
N LYS A 152 -13.26 -16.59 -25.12
CA LYS A 152 -12.85 -17.54 -26.15
C LYS A 152 -11.79 -18.49 -25.56
N PRO A 153 -11.91 -19.81 -25.79
CA PRO A 153 -11.05 -20.79 -25.15
C PRO A 153 -9.64 -20.73 -25.74
N GLN A 154 -8.63 -20.60 -24.87
CA GLN A 154 -7.23 -20.86 -25.21
C GLN A 154 -6.57 -21.68 -24.08
N PRO A 155 -5.58 -22.51 -24.43
CA PRO A 155 -5.52 -23.91 -24.00
C PRO A 155 -5.03 -24.10 -22.56
N ASN A 156 -5.62 -25.11 -21.92
CA ASN A 156 -5.31 -25.60 -20.57
C ASN A 156 -3.81 -25.60 -20.27
N LYS A 157 -3.40 -24.72 -19.34
CA LYS A 157 -2.27 -25.00 -18.46
C LYS A 157 -2.85 -25.44 -17.11
N PRO A 158 -2.39 -26.54 -16.51
CA PRO A 158 -3.10 -27.17 -15.39
C PRO A 158 -3.20 -26.23 -14.19
N ILE A 159 -4.41 -26.14 -13.64
CA ILE A 159 -4.70 -25.53 -12.34
C ILE A 159 -4.36 -26.56 -11.25
N PRO A 160 -3.47 -26.29 -10.30
CA PRO A 160 -3.48 -27.00 -9.03
C PRO A 160 -4.56 -26.40 -8.12
N GLN A 161 -5.46 -27.27 -7.65
CA GLN A 161 -6.47 -27.02 -6.62
C GLN A 161 -5.83 -26.89 -5.21
N PRO A 162 -6.56 -26.40 -4.19
CA PRO A 162 -6.00 -25.69 -3.06
C PRO A 162 -5.31 -26.63 -2.06
N GLU A 163 -4.01 -26.42 -1.86
CA GLU A 163 -3.24 -27.07 -0.80
C GLU A 163 -2.70 -26.03 0.18
N SER A 164 -2.86 -26.33 1.46
CA SER A 164 -2.41 -25.57 2.63
C SER A 164 -1.02 -24.95 2.41
N GLN A 165 -0.93 -23.62 2.47
CA GLN A 165 0.30 -22.85 2.25
C GLN A 165 1.41 -23.26 3.24
N LYS A 166 2.33 -24.09 2.77
CA LYS A 166 3.68 -24.18 3.33
C LYS A 166 4.53 -23.10 2.66
N GLN A 167 5.15 -22.25 3.48
CA GLN A 167 6.31 -21.43 3.11
C GLN A 167 7.37 -22.29 2.39
N SER A 168 7.70 -21.95 1.15
CA SER A 168 8.90 -22.41 0.45
C SER A 168 9.66 -21.17 0.00
N SER A 169 10.64 -20.71 0.77
CA SER A 169 12.06 -21.09 0.66
C SER A 169 12.72 -20.51 -0.58
N ASN A 170 13.19 -19.26 -0.48
CA ASN A 170 14.37 -18.78 -1.20
C ASN A 170 14.93 -17.59 -0.41
N LEU A 171 15.32 -17.84 0.84
CA LEU A 171 16.25 -16.95 1.54
C LEU A 171 17.60 -17.09 0.81
N ILE A 172 18.06 -16.02 0.19
CA ILE A 172 19.33 -16.02 -0.53
C ILE A 172 20.39 -15.46 0.40
N SER A 173 21.43 -16.24 0.68
CA SER A 173 22.51 -15.83 1.58
C SER A 173 23.29 -14.68 0.97
N MET A 174 23.36 -13.57 1.69
CA MET A 174 24.12 -12.38 1.31
C MET A 174 24.34 -11.55 2.57
N THR A 175 25.59 -11.29 2.90
CA THR A 175 25.94 -10.45 4.03
C THR A 175 26.19 -9.03 3.58
N GLY A 176 25.65 -8.06 4.30
CA GLY A 176 25.93 -6.66 4.06
C GLY A 176 25.44 -5.76 5.19
N THR A 177 25.70 -4.48 5.04
CA THR A 177 25.15 -3.43 5.90
C THR A 177 24.31 -2.51 5.02
N PHE A 178 23.01 -2.45 5.29
CA PHE A 178 22.08 -1.57 4.62
C PHE A 178 21.89 -0.28 5.44
N HIS A 179 21.87 0.85 4.76
CA HIS A 179 21.60 2.17 5.34
C HIS A 179 20.34 2.73 4.67
N PRO A 180 19.18 2.72 5.35
CA PRO A 180 17.94 3.18 4.76
C PRO A 180 17.97 4.69 4.56
N ASP A 181 17.33 5.17 3.50
CA ASP A 181 17.12 6.61 3.26
C ASP A 181 15.85 7.13 3.99
N ARG A 182 15.01 6.21 4.48
CA ARG A 182 13.70 6.46 5.08
C ARG A 182 13.43 5.58 6.30
N LYS A 183 12.27 5.76 6.94
CA LYS A 183 11.82 4.89 8.05
C LYS A 183 11.33 3.55 7.50
N LEU A 184 11.89 2.44 7.96
CA LEU A 184 11.53 1.08 7.54
C LEU A 184 11.03 0.24 8.72
N ALA A 185 9.97 -0.55 8.50
CA ALA A 185 9.39 -1.43 9.50
C ALA A 185 10.19 -2.73 9.65
N VAL A 186 10.29 -3.23 10.88
CA VAL A 186 10.83 -4.57 11.20
C VAL A 186 9.66 -5.54 11.34
N SER A 187 9.63 -6.57 10.49
CA SER A 187 8.55 -7.55 10.43
C SER A 187 9.00 -8.93 10.91
N ARG A 188 8.03 -9.73 11.38
CA ARG A 188 8.24 -11.12 11.80
C ARG A 188 8.37 -12.09 10.62
N ASP A 189 7.80 -11.72 9.49
CA ASP A 189 7.73 -12.45 8.22
C ASP A 189 7.76 -11.43 7.06
N THR A 190 7.51 -11.90 5.83
CA THR A 190 7.48 -11.06 4.63
C THR A 190 6.06 -10.63 4.24
N ASP A 191 5.05 -10.83 5.10
CA ASP A 191 3.70 -10.32 4.85
C ASP A 191 3.69 -8.80 5.12
N PRO A 192 3.40 -7.97 4.12
CA PRO A 192 3.40 -6.53 4.31
C PRO A 192 2.15 -6.05 5.08
N ASP A 193 1.05 -6.81 5.14
CA ASP A 193 -0.22 -6.39 5.76
C ASP A 193 -0.08 -6.25 7.29
N ASP A 194 -0.20 -5.02 7.80
CA ASP A 194 -0.13 -4.71 9.24
C ASP A 194 -1.18 -5.43 10.11
N HIS A 195 -2.29 -5.91 9.56
CA HIS A 195 -3.29 -6.64 10.34
C HIS A 195 -2.84 -8.08 10.64
N THR A 196 -2.20 -8.73 9.68
CA THR A 196 -1.69 -10.11 9.80
C THR A 196 -0.25 -10.13 10.31
N SER A 197 0.55 -9.11 9.98
CA SER A 197 1.94 -8.93 10.38
C SER A 197 2.25 -7.50 10.86
N PRO A 198 1.78 -7.11 12.06
CA PRO A 198 2.10 -5.80 12.63
C PRO A 198 3.62 -5.60 12.79
N ALA A 199 4.09 -4.40 12.46
CA ALA A 199 5.48 -3.98 12.68
C ALA A 199 5.90 -4.19 14.15
N LEU A 200 7.07 -4.80 14.35
CA LEU A 200 7.66 -5.07 15.66
C LEU A 200 8.52 -3.93 16.17
N ASP A 201 9.17 -3.21 15.25
CA ASP A 201 10.08 -2.08 15.52
C ASP A 201 10.31 -1.28 14.21
N TYR A 202 11.16 -0.26 14.26
CA TYR A 202 11.52 0.57 13.10
C TYR A 202 13.00 0.91 13.05
N TYR A 203 13.56 0.91 11.83
CA TYR A 203 14.82 1.59 11.53
C TYR A 203 14.54 2.99 10.96
N LEU A 204 15.30 3.98 11.42
CA LEU A 204 15.27 5.34 10.89
C LEU A 204 16.33 5.55 9.82
N SER A 205 16.16 6.60 9.01
CA SER A 205 17.11 7.00 7.97
C SER A 205 18.55 7.07 8.49
N GLY A 206 19.50 6.49 7.75
CA GLY A 206 20.93 6.43 8.06
C GLY A 206 21.36 5.32 9.03
N MET A 207 20.43 4.68 9.76
CA MET A 207 20.78 3.60 10.68
C MET A 207 21.40 2.40 9.98
N ALA A 208 22.38 1.75 10.59
CA ALA A 208 22.98 0.55 10.04
C ALA A 208 22.11 -0.69 10.31
N ILE A 209 21.78 -1.44 9.26
CA ILE A 209 21.10 -2.74 9.34
C ILE A 209 22.05 -3.80 8.80
N ASN A 210 22.64 -4.60 9.69
CA ASN A 210 23.45 -5.75 9.29
C ASN A 210 22.52 -6.91 8.94
N TYR A 211 22.66 -7.46 7.73
CA TYR A 211 21.85 -8.57 7.25
C TYR A 211 22.73 -9.72 6.78
N ASP A 212 22.16 -10.92 6.78
CA ASP A 212 22.82 -12.16 6.35
C ASP A 212 22.09 -12.85 5.18
N HIS A 213 20.86 -12.44 4.87
CA HIS A 213 20.08 -12.94 3.75
C HIS A 213 19.22 -11.82 3.13
N TYR A 214 18.75 -12.07 1.92
CA TYR A 214 17.62 -11.35 1.33
C TYR A 214 16.60 -12.31 0.72
N ILE A 215 15.39 -11.81 0.47
CA ILE A 215 14.30 -12.57 -0.15
C ILE A 215 13.39 -11.63 -0.94
N HIS A 216 12.95 -12.09 -2.11
CA HIS A 216 11.92 -11.45 -2.93
C HIS A 216 10.58 -12.08 -2.56
N SER A 217 9.65 -11.28 -2.01
CA SER A 217 8.38 -11.79 -1.53
C SER A 217 7.35 -10.67 -1.42
N ASN A 218 6.11 -10.98 -1.79
CA ASN A 218 4.98 -10.03 -1.70
C ASN A 218 5.32 -8.68 -2.34
N GLY A 219 5.92 -8.69 -3.53
CA GLY A 219 6.23 -7.47 -4.30
C GLY A 219 7.29 -6.55 -3.71
N TYR A 220 8.01 -7.00 -2.68
CA TYR A 220 9.14 -6.29 -2.11
C TYR A 220 10.38 -7.17 -2.07
N VAL A 221 11.54 -6.51 -2.07
CA VAL A 221 12.80 -7.12 -1.68
C VAL A 221 13.01 -6.87 -0.20
N TRP A 222 13.29 -7.93 0.55
CA TRP A 222 13.47 -7.90 2.00
C TRP A 222 14.90 -8.31 2.34
N ILE A 223 15.58 -7.52 3.17
CA ILE A 223 16.77 -8.01 3.88
C ILE A 223 16.33 -8.74 5.14
N SER A 224 17.15 -9.69 5.60
CA SER A 224 16.87 -10.51 6.77
C SER A 224 18.09 -10.73 7.65
N TYR A 225 17.86 -10.74 8.96
CA TYR A 225 18.89 -10.91 9.97
C TYR A 225 18.35 -11.66 11.20
N ILE A 226 19.24 -12.19 12.04
CA ILE A 226 18.89 -12.75 13.35
C ILE A 226 18.95 -11.62 14.39
N SER A 227 17.81 -11.33 15.02
CA SER A 227 17.71 -10.34 16.10
C SER A 227 18.45 -10.81 17.36
N HIS A 228 18.70 -9.88 18.31
CA HIS A 228 19.31 -10.21 19.61
C HIS A 228 18.57 -11.33 20.36
N GLY A 229 17.25 -11.44 20.18
CA GLY A 229 16.41 -12.51 20.75
C GLY A 229 16.46 -13.85 20.01
N GLY A 230 17.36 -14.01 19.02
CA GLY A 230 17.53 -15.26 18.26
C GLY A 230 16.48 -15.50 17.15
N ALA A 231 15.47 -14.64 17.05
CA ALA A 231 14.45 -14.76 16.01
C ALA A 231 14.87 -14.04 14.73
N ARG A 232 14.56 -14.62 13.57
CA ARG A 232 14.77 -14.00 12.27
C ARG A 232 13.80 -12.83 12.05
N ARG A 233 14.29 -11.76 11.46
CA ARG A 233 13.54 -10.52 11.15
C ARG A 233 13.69 -10.16 9.69
N TYR A 234 12.74 -9.40 9.19
CA TYR A 234 12.64 -8.99 7.80
C TYR A 234 12.41 -7.50 7.74
N VAL A 235 13.09 -6.82 6.81
CA VAL A 235 12.91 -5.40 6.54
C VAL A 235 12.79 -5.24 5.04
N ALA A 236 11.67 -4.72 4.56
CA ALA A 236 11.50 -4.39 3.14
C ALA A 236 12.41 -3.21 2.79
N VAL A 237 13.25 -3.39 1.77
CA VAL A 237 14.27 -2.41 1.34
C VAL A 237 14.02 -1.86 -0.06
N GLY A 238 12.95 -2.28 -0.72
CA GLY A 238 12.64 -1.83 -2.08
C GLY A 238 11.49 -2.61 -2.68
N PRO A 239 10.90 -2.11 -3.78
CA PRO A 239 10.00 -2.91 -4.61
C PRO A 239 10.73 -4.09 -5.26
N ASP A 240 10.03 -5.19 -5.49
CA ASP A 240 10.51 -6.31 -6.30
C ASP A 240 10.29 -6.03 -7.79
N ASP A 241 11.00 -5.06 -8.32
CA ASP A 241 10.91 -4.60 -9.71
C ASP A 241 12.14 -4.97 -10.56
N GLY A 242 13.04 -5.79 -10.01
CA GLY A 242 14.28 -6.22 -10.65
C GLY A 242 15.35 -5.14 -10.74
N ARG A 243 15.19 -4.02 -10.03
CA ARG A 243 16.12 -2.89 -10.03
C ARG A 243 16.74 -2.68 -8.65
N THR A 244 18.04 -2.43 -8.61
CA THR A 244 18.75 -2.13 -7.35
C THR A 244 18.80 -0.64 -7.04
N ASP A 245 18.60 0.22 -8.05
CA ASP A 245 18.55 1.68 -7.92
C ASP A 245 17.21 2.19 -7.36
N THR A 246 16.22 1.32 -7.19
CA THR A 246 14.91 1.62 -6.60
C THR A 246 14.82 1.21 -5.12
N THR A 247 15.94 0.76 -4.54
CA THR A 247 16.04 0.47 -3.12
C THR A 247 15.90 1.73 -2.26
N TRP A 248 15.36 1.56 -1.07
CA TRP A 248 15.05 2.61 -0.10
C TRP A 248 16.23 2.88 0.82
N GLY A 249 17.40 3.05 0.23
CA GLY A 249 18.68 3.16 0.94
C GLY A 249 19.85 2.70 0.09
N THR A 250 20.98 2.46 0.74
CA THR A 250 22.22 2.00 0.10
C THR A 250 22.81 0.80 0.85
N GLY A 251 23.69 0.04 0.21
CA GLY A 251 24.31 -1.15 0.81
C GLY A 251 23.57 -2.47 0.54
N PHE A 252 22.59 -2.45 -0.38
CA PHE A 252 21.99 -3.63 -0.98
C PHE A 252 22.60 -3.86 -2.37
N PHE A 253 23.36 -4.95 -2.54
CA PHE A 253 24.13 -5.30 -3.75
C PHE A 253 25.28 -4.35 -4.17
N ASN A 254 25.94 -3.69 -3.21
CA ASN A 254 27.21 -3.01 -3.46
C ASN A 254 28.38 -3.99 -3.64
#